data_AF-A0AA39US22-F1
#
_entry.id   AF-A0AA39US22-F1
#
_cell.length_a   1.000
_cell.length_b   1.000
_cell.length_c   1.000
_cell.angle_alpha   90.00
_cell.angle_beta   90.00
_cell.angle_gamma   90.00
#
_symmetry.space_group_name_H-M   'P 1'
#
loop_
_entity.id
_entity.type
_entity.pdbx_description
1 polymer ?
#
loop_
_entity_poly.entity_id
_entity_poly.type
_entity_poly.pdbx_seq_one_letter_code
_entity_poly.pdbx_strand_id
1 'polypeptide(L)'
;LFNLIPVSLEQDPNSDIPRPHSSPITFYDKHLDDSLILKKVKLAPSFIPTMSETLDEYVSTFNSKHLGSSFRSHLLFLSPKFYQNSGVVRNTTDVASLYTRGAPLVQAASSLIFHPDQPELKTPFIMDGGPSSWEKRDFLSEQYSLGYKGVSQESMLSMIDSWDQEKKDTLISMRKCLPELAVWETYTLSGRSILEDIPNLSALDVFPWKKCGVSGYRQFSKSSLTLRPDVSKYLWEAAETSAVAVVPAQTDAALPRRSERLKSRSRADNSSLATRKKTAWARAVQSDSTFIIFDCGNFLRLGVRRRENQTLYISDLVDVCTCSNPVLGKLMASIHVAVLHDALKRLPLLDVKTKHTSVAIPLGRKRPREDVNIPAPQLRRSRRKLEVTSDEVAPEQIIAELHERRIVLLYLQHGNYHSSAPSFFRRPKSLGHRRSYGYDECLTVLLGKKLGQGAIGAVYEAQVEVDMPSGRSVVPPPE
;
A
#
# COMPACT_ATOMS: atom_id res chain seq x y z
N LEU A 1 -4.49 -18.50 -24.23
CA LEU A 1 -4.17 -17.52 -23.17
C LEU A 1 -4.52 -18.05 -21.78
N PHE A 2 -5.77 -18.43 -21.51
CA PHE A 2 -6.21 -18.82 -20.16
C PHE A 2 -5.70 -20.19 -19.67
N ASN A 3 -5.39 -21.13 -20.56
CA ASN A 3 -4.86 -22.46 -20.22
C ASN A 3 -3.33 -22.49 -20.06
N LEU A 4 -2.72 -21.40 -19.59
CA LEU A 4 -1.28 -21.33 -19.37
C LEU A 4 -0.88 -22.14 -18.14
N ILE A 5 -0.15 -23.23 -18.33
CA ILE A 5 0.46 -24.00 -17.26
C ILE A 5 1.96 -23.66 -17.25
N PRO A 6 2.45 -22.94 -16.23
CA PRO A 6 3.86 -22.58 -16.14
C PRO A 6 4.69 -23.80 -15.72
N VAL A 7 5.99 -23.78 -16.08
CA VAL A 7 6.95 -24.77 -15.58
C VAL A 7 7.38 -24.35 -14.18
N SER A 8 7.58 -25.34 -13.29
CA SER A 8 8.15 -25.07 -11.96
C SER A 8 9.51 -24.42 -12.08
N LEU A 9 9.69 -23.31 -11.36
CA LEU A 9 10.95 -22.62 -11.30
C LEU A 9 11.87 -23.32 -10.32
N GLU A 10 13.15 -23.40 -10.68
CA GLU A 10 14.20 -23.95 -9.84
C GLU A 10 15.15 -22.84 -9.40
N GLN A 11 15.57 -22.90 -8.13
CA GLN A 11 16.53 -21.96 -7.59
C GLN A 11 17.92 -22.32 -8.09
N ASP A 12 18.66 -21.35 -8.64
CA ASP A 12 20.07 -21.58 -9.02
C ASP A 12 20.85 -22.08 -7.80
N PRO A 13 21.43 -23.31 -7.85
CA PRO A 13 22.18 -23.85 -6.73
C PRO A 13 23.44 -23.03 -6.42
N ASN A 14 23.93 -22.26 -7.40
CA ASN A 14 25.08 -21.37 -7.23
C ASN A 14 24.68 -19.94 -6.88
N SER A 15 23.37 -19.63 -6.78
CA SER A 15 22.97 -18.29 -6.34
C SER A 15 23.16 -18.17 -4.84
N ASP A 16 24.13 -17.34 -4.46
CA ASP A 16 24.31 -16.82 -3.11
C ASP A 16 23.18 -15.84 -2.76
N ILE A 17 21.92 -16.32 -2.78
CA ILE A 17 20.81 -15.52 -2.31
C ILE A 17 21.00 -15.35 -0.81
N PRO A 18 21.25 -14.11 -0.31
CA PRO A 18 21.24 -13.89 1.11
C PRO A 18 19.85 -14.27 1.61
N ARG A 19 19.75 -15.23 2.53
CA ARG A 19 18.47 -15.54 3.17
C ARG A 19 17.95 -14.22 3.76
N PRO A 20 16.78 -13.72 3.32
CA PRO A 20 16.34 -12.42 3.77
C PRO A 20 16.07 -12.49 5.27
N HIS A 21 16.94 -11.90 6.09
CA HIS A 21 16.69 -11.83 7.55
C HIS A 21 15.48 -10.93 7.85
N SER A 22 15.17 -9.96 6.98
CA SER A 22 13.90 -9.21 6.86
C SER A 22 14.07 -8.12 5.80
N SER A 23 13.07 -7.82 4.95
CA SER A 23 13.06 -6.51 4.26
C SER A 23 13.00 -5.43 5.35
N PRO A 24 13.94 -4.47 5.43
CA PRO A 24 13.89 -3.48 6.48
C PRO A 24 12.59 -2.69 6.35
N ILE A 25 11.78 -2.66 7.42
CA ILE A 25 10.67 -1.69 7.53
C ILE A 25 11.28 -0.33 7.22
N THR A 26 10.82 0.31 6.14
CA THR A 26 11.38 1.59 5.73
C THR A 26 11.07 2.64 6.79
N PHE A 27 11.79 3.76 6.73
CA PHE A 27 11.47 4.90 7.58
C PHE A 27 9.99 5.29 7.43
N TYR A 28 9.48 5.40 6.20
CA TYR A 28 8.11 5.80 5.89
C TYR A 28 7.04 4.82 6.41
N ASP A 29 7.31 3.51 6.34
CA ASP A 29 6.38 2.48 6.81
C ASP A 29 6.03 2.67 8.30
N LYS A 30 6.96 3.18 9.12
CA LYS A 30 6.73 3.40 10.56
C LYS A 30 5.92 4.67 10.86
N HIS A 31 5.76 5.52 9.86
CA HIS A 31 5.25 6.88 9.99
C HIS A 31 3.93 7.11 9.24
N LEU A 32 3.28 6.04 8.76
CA LEU A 32 1.90 6.12 8.29
C LEU A 32 0.97 6.63 9.39
N ASP A 33 -0.04 7.39 8.96
CA ASP A 33 -1.12 7.82 9.86
C ASP A 33 -1.84 6.60 10.49
N ASP A 34 -2.27 6.73 11.74
CA ASP A 34 -2.97 5.67 12.49
C ASP A 34 -4.32 5.26 11.86
N SER A 35 -4.91 6.13 11.03
CA SER A 35 -6.08 5.82 10.21
C SER A 35 -5.74 5.05 8.92
N LEU A 36 -4.46 4.81 8.64
CA LEU A 36 -4.02 4.12 7.43
C LEU A 36 -3.23 2.83 7.72
N ILE A 37 -2.82 2.56 8.96
CA ILE A 37 -2.09 1.33 9.30
C ILE A 37 -2.97 0.08 9.18
N LEU A 38 -2.36 -1.08 8.89
CA LEU A 38 -3.07 -2.36 8.87
C LEU A 38 -3.53 -2.72 10.29
N LYS A 39 -4.84 -2.91 10.47
CA LYS A 39 -5.44 -3.31 11.76
C LYS A 39 -5.75 -4.79 11.85
N LYS A 40 -6.16 -5.42 10.75
CA LYS A 40 -6.60 -6.82 10.76
C LYS A 40 -6.25 -7.55 9.48
N VAL A 41 -5.97 -8.83 9.58
CA VAL A 41 -5.86 -9.74 8.43
C VAL A 41 -7.02 -10.72 8.50
N LYS A 42 -7.67 -11.01 7.37
CA LYS A 42 -8.75 -12.00 7.28
C LYS A 42 -8.47 -12.95 6.13
N LEU A 43 -8.72 -14.24 6.33
CA LEU A 43 -8.69 -15.22 5.25
C LEU A 43 -10.01 -15.13 4.46
N ALA A 44 -9.93 -15.22 3.14
CA ALA A 44 -11.05 -15.21 2.22
C ALA A 44 -10.81 -16.24 1.11
N PRO A 45 -11.06 -17.54 1.39
CA PRO A 45 -10.71 -18.64 0.48
C PRO A 45 -11.49 -18.59 -0.84
N SER A 46 -12.69 -18.00 -0.84
CA SER A 46 -13.55 -17.85 -2.02
C SER A 46 -13.04 -16.85 -3.06
N PHE A 47 -11.99 -16.08 -2.78
CA PHE A 47 -11.47 -15.05 -3.69
C PHE A 47 -11.14 -15.58 -5.08
N ILE A 48 -10.33 -16.64 -5.13
CA ILE A 48 -9.79 -17.18 -6.38
C ILE A 48 -10.90 -17.79 -7.25
N PRO A 49 -11.79 -18.65 -6.73
CA PRO A 49 -12.94 -19.14 -7.49
C PRO A 49 -13.84 -18.02 -7.99
N THR A 50 -14.24 -17.08 -7.12
CA THR A 50 -15.19 -16.03 -7.49
C THR A 50 -14.63 -15.11 -8.59
N MET A 51 -13.35 -14.76 -8.53
CA MET A 51 -12.71 -13.97 -9.59
C MET A 51 -12.62 -14.75 -10.90
N SER A 52 -12.39 -16.06 -10.82
CA SER A 52 -12.38 -16.92 -12.00
C SER A 52 -13.75 -16.99 -12.68
N GLU A 53 -14.81 -17.17 -11.91
CA GLU A 53 -16.20 -17.18 -12.39
C GLU A 53 -16.57 -15.82 -12.99
N THR A 54 -16.20 -14.73 -12.33
CA THR A 54 -16.39 -13.37 -12.86
C THR A 54 -15.71 -13.18 -14.21
N LEU A 55 -14.49 -13.71 -14.40
CA LEU A 55 -13.82 -13.67 -15.70
C LEU A 55 -14.61 -14.46 -16.76
N ASP A 56 -15.17 -15.61 -16.42
CA ASP A 56 -16.01 -16.38 -17.34
C ASP A 56 -17.25 -15.58 -17.77
N GLU A 57 -17.87 -14.85 -16.84
CA GLU A 57 -18.99 -13.95 -17.15
C GLU A 57 -18.59 -12.83 -18.13
N TYR A 58 -17.42 -12.20 -17.92
CA TYR A 58 -16.91 -11.20 -18.86
C TYR A 58 -16.63 -11.78 -20.25
N VAL A 59 -16.01 -12.96 -20.32
CA VAL A 59 -15.71 -13.64 -21.59
C VAL A 59 -16.99 -14.11 -22.28
N SER A 60 -17.96 -14.64 -21.53
CA SER A 60 -19.27 -15.04 -22.05
C SER A 60 -20.04 -13.85 -22.61
N THR A 61 -20.08 -12.74 -21.85
CA THR A 61 -20.69 -11.48 -22.29
C THR A 61 -20.03 -10.97 -23.57
N PHE A 62 -18.69 -10.99 -23.63
CA PHE A 62 -17.94 -10.62 -24.83
C PHE A 62 -18.37 -11.48 -26.04
N ASN A 63 -18.31 -12.82 -25.90
CA ASN A 63 -18.62 -13.73 -26.99
C ASN A 63 -20.09 -13.61 -27.45
N SER A 64 -21.01 -13.31 -26.54
CA SER A 64 -22.44 -13.14 -26.86
C SER A 64 -22.71 -11.90 -27.71
N LYS A 65 -21.96 -10.81 -27.48
CA LYS A 65 -22.09 -9.57 -28.26
C LYS A 65 -21.49 -9.69 -29.66
N HIS A 66 -20.45 -10.49 -29.81
CA HIS A 66 -19.72 -10.67 -31.06
C HIS A 66 -20.08 -11.99 -31.73
N LEU A 67 -21.34 -12.12 -32.19
CA LEU A 67 -21.90 -13.32 -32.81
C LEU A 67 -20.91 -14.04 -33.74
N GLY A 68 -20.32 -15.14 -33.25
CA GLY A 68 -19.43 -16.01 -34.03
C GLY A 68 -17.93 -15.72 -33.92
N SER A 69 -17.52 -14.63 -33.27
CA SER A 69 -16.11 -14.39 -32.97
C SER A 69 -15.80 -14.81 -31.53
N SER A 70 -14.98 -15.84 -31.37
CA SER A 70 -14.40 -16.16 -30.07
C SER A 70 -13.44 -15.05 -29.64
N PHE A 71 -13.34 -14.77 -28.34
CA PHE A 71 -12.32 -13.87 -27.75
C PHE A 71 -10.89 -14.28 -28.15
N ARG A 72 -10.46 -13.80 -29.32
CA ARG A 72 -9.18 -14.07 -29.97
C ARG A 72 -8.71 -12.77 -30.59
N SER A 73 -7.50 -12.38 -30.25
CA SER A 73 -6.80 -11.27 -30.89
C SER A 73 -5.35 -11.67 -31.02
N HIS A 74 -4.69 -11.22 -32.08
CA HIS A 74 -3.26 -11.47 -32.29
C HIS A 74 -2.41 -10.86 -31.15
N LEU A 75 -2.93 -9.82 -30.47
CA LEU A 75 -2.31 -9.22 -29.28
C LEU A 75 -2.47 -10.09 -28.02
N LEU A 76 -3.40 -11.05 -28.04
CA LEU A 76 -3.61 -12.02 -26.97
C LEU A 76 -2.76 -13.28 -27.15
N PHE A 77 -1.89 -13.30 -28.16
CA PHE A 77 -0.98 -14.40 -28.39
C PHE A 77 0.12 -14.40 -27.31
N LEU A 78 0.02 -15.38 -26.42
CA LEU A 78 1.06 -15.69 -25.45
C LEU A 78 1.93 -16.79 -26.05
N SER A 79 3.17 -16.45 -26.44
CA SER A 79 4.12 -17.49 -26.85
C SER A 79 4.41 -18.39 -25.66
N PRO A 80 4.16 -19.72 -25.75
CA PRO A 80 4.45 -20.64 -24.65
C PRO A 80 5.89 -20.54 -24.17
N LYS A 81 6.83 -20.23 -25.08
CA LYS A 81 8.26 -20.05 -24.80
C LYS A 81 8.55 -19.02 -23.70
N PHE A 82 7.68 -18.03 -23.48
CA PHE A 82 7.91 -17.02 -22.43
C PHE A 82 7.78 -17.57 -21.01
N TYR A 83 6.93 -18.59 -20.82
CA TYR A 83 6.68 -19.24 -19.53
C TYR A 83 7.23 -20.66 -19.44
N GLN A 84 7.56 -21.26 -20.59
CA GLN A 84 8.19 -22.58 -20.69
C GLN A 84 9.71 -22.52 -20.63
N ASN A 85 10.33 -21.34 -20.69
CA ASN A 85 11.74 -21.23 -20.36
C ASN A 85 11.90 -21.65 -18.90
N SER A 86 12.36 -22.89 -18.70
CA SER A 86 12.82 -23.48 -17.44
C SER A 86 14.05 -22.69 -16.97
N GLY A 87 13.78 -21.47 -16.52
CA GLY A 87 14.78 -20.57 -16.03
C GLY A 87 15.08 -20.97 -14.61
N VAL A 88 16.27 -21.51 -14.43
CA VAL A 88 16.97 -21.36 -13.15
C VAL A 88 16.90 -19.88 -12.76
N VAL A 89 16.15 -19.55 -11.72
CA VAL A 89 16.01 -18.17 -11.23
C VAL A 89 17.06 -17.89 -10.19
N ARG A 90 17.74 -16.74 -10.29
CA ARG A 90 18.83 -16.36 -9.40
C ARG A 90 18.37 -15.46 -8.28
N ASN A 91 17.32 -14.66 -8.50
CA ASN A 91 16.87 -13.65 -7.56
C ASN A 91 15.38 -13.30 -7.76
N THR A 92 14.88 -12.35 -6.97
CA THR A 92 13.53 -11.77 -7.07
C THR A 92 13.22 -11.15 -8.43
N THR A 93 14.21 -10.53 -9.07
CA THR A 93 14.05 -9.89 -10.39
C THR A 93 13.73 -10.92 -11.46
N ASP A 94 14.39 -12.08 -11.42
CA ASP A 94 14.13 -13.16 -12.38
C ASP A 94 12.70 -13.67 -12.23
N VAL A 95 12.24 -13.89 -10.98
CA VAL A 95 10.85 -14.28 -10.68
C VAL A 95 9.86 -13.25 -11.21
N ALA A 96 10.07 -11.98 -10.90
CA ALA A 96 9.14 -10.94 -11.32
C ALA A 96 9.17 -10.65 -12.84
N SER A 97 10.31 -10.90 -13.51
CA SER A 97 10.42 -10.77 -14.96
C SER A 97 9.46 -11.70 -15.73
N LEU A 98 9.00 -12.79 -15.09
CA LEU A 98 7.98 -13.67 -15.65
C LEU A 98 6.62 -12.97 -15.77
N TYR A 99 6.31 -12.06 -14.85
CA TYR A 99 5.06 -11.32 -14.83
C TYR A 99 5.10 -10.08 -15.72
N THR A 100 6.26 -9.42 -15.85
CA THR A 100 6.40 -8.31 -16.82
C THR A 100 6.25 -8.78 -18.27
N ARG A 101 6.53 -10.06 -18.54
CA ARG A 101 6.26 -10.73 -19.83
C ARG A 101 4.78 -11.09 -20.04
N GLY A 102 3.94 -10.96 -19.01
CA GLY A 102 2.51 -11.22 -19.05
C GLY A 102 1.66 -10.16 -19.77
N ALA A 103 2.25 -9.36 -20.65
CA ALA A 103 1.55 -8.31 -21.39
C ALA A 103 0.25 -8.78 -22.08
N PRO A 104 0.16 -10.01 -22.66
CA PRO A 104 -1.10 -10.47 -23.25
C PRO A 104 -2.25 -10.69 -22.25
N LEU A 105 -1.95 -10.95 -20.97
CA LEU A 105 -2.96 -11.11 -19.92
C LEU A 105 -3.51 -9.76 -19.46
N VAL A 106 -2.63 -8.76 -19.33
CA VAL A 106 -3.04 -7.37 -19.10
C VAL A 106 -3.83 -6.84 -20.30
N GLN A 107 -3.42 -7.19 -21.52
CA GLN A 107 -4.14 -6.88 -22.75
C GLN A 107 -5.54 -7.50 -22.75
N ALA A 108 -5.68 -8.78 -22.37
CA ALA A 108 -6.99 -9.41 -22.28
C ALA A 108 -7.91 -8.68 -21.31
N ALA A 109 -7.43 -8.37 -20.11
CA ALA A 109 -8.21 -7.65 -19.12
C ALA A 109 -8.62 -6.25 -19.63
N SER A 110 -7.69 -5.55 -20.26
CA SER A 110 -7.94 -4.23 -20.87
C SER A 110 -9.04 -4.33 -21.92
N SER A 111 -8.95 -5.28 -22.85
CA SER A 111 -9.97 -5.51 -23.88
C SER A 111 -11.33 -5.88 -23.29
N LEU A 112 -11.39 -6.70 -22.24
CA LEU A 112 -12.67 -7.07 -21.61
C LEU A 112 -13.34 -5.90 -20.86
N ILE A 113 -12.53 -4.98 -20.31
CA ILE A 113 -13.03 -3.92 -19.42
C ILE A 113 -13.21 -2.57 -20.13
N PHE A 114 -12.26 -2.13 -20.95
CA PHE A 114 -12.27 -0.80 -21.57
C PHE A 114 -12.82 -0.79 -22.99
N HIS A 115 -12.58 -1.84 -23.75
CA HIS A 115 -12.86 -1.83 -25.18
C HIS A 115 -13.30 -3.22 -25.67
N PRO A 116 -14.42 -3.73 -25.11
CA PRO A 116 -14.94 -5.04 -25.52
C PRO A 116 -15.31 -5.06 -27.00
N ASP A 117 -15.60 -3.91 -27.61
CA ASP A 117 -16.01 -3.85 -29.02
C ASP A 117 -14.82 -3.75 -30.01
N GLN A 118 -13.59 -3.54 -29.52
CA GLN A 118 -12.40 -3.29 -30.35
C GLN A 118 -11.15 -4.02 -29.80
N PRO A 119 -11.18 -5.36 -29.63
CA PRO A 119 -10.13 -6.14 -28.94
C PRO A 119 -8.71 -6.04 -29.55
N GLU A 120 -8.58 -5.48 -30.75
CA GLU A 120 -7.33 -5.16 -31.44
C GLU A 120 -6.62 -3.90 -30.90
N LEU A 121 -7.29 -3.07 -30.09
CA LEU A 121 -6.65 -1.90 -29.50
C LEU A 121 -5.62 -2.32 -28.44
N LYS A 122 -4.43 -1.70 -28.52
CA LYS A 122 -3.35 -1.92 -27.55
C LYS A 122 -3.76 -1.44 -26.17
N THR A 123 -3.34 -2.20 -25.15
CA THR A 123 -3.54 -1.83 -23.76
C THR A 123 -2.64 -0.64 -23.37
N PRO A 124 -3.19 0.37 -22.67
CA PRO A 124 -2.40 1.43 -22.06
C PRO A 124 -1.82 1.00 -20.71
N PHE A 125 -2.06 -0.24 -20.26
CA PHE A 125 -1.59 -0.74 -18.97
C PHE A 125 -0.36 -1.60 -19.12
N ILE A 126 0.54 -1.53 -18.14
CA ILE A 126 1.76 -2.32 -18.11
C ILE A 126 2.10 -2.73 -16.68
N MET A 127 2.69 -3.90 -16.53
CA MET A 127 3.40 -4.28 -15.30
C MET A 127 4.71 -3.49 -15.27
N ASP A 128 4.75 -2.42 -14.50
CA ASP A 128 5.93 -1.58 -14.40
C ASP A 128 6.98 -2.24 -13.50
N GLY A 129 8.19 -2.26 -14.01
CA GLY A 129 9.34 -2.92 -13.42
C GLY A 129 10.02 -2.08 -12.35
N GLY A 130 9.26 -1.34 -11.55
CA GLY A 130 9.78 -0.23 -10.74
C GLY A 130 10.57 0.78 -11.59
N PRO A 131 11.21 1.78 -10.98
CA PRO A 131 12.06 2.73 -11.70
C PRO A 131 13.09 1.97 -12.55
N SER A 132 12.96 2.10 -13.87
CA SER A 132 13.98 1.66 -14.81
C SER A 132 15.23 2.48 -14.51
N SER A 133 16.29 1.81 -14.08
CA SER A 133 17.67 2.31 -14.00
C SER A 133 18.06 3.22 -12.80
N TRP A 134 19.15 2.80 -12.14
CA TRP A 134 20.09 3.55 -11.28
C TRP A 134 19.91 3.64 -9.76
N GLU A 135 18.71 3.55 -9.19
CA GLU A 135 18.59 3.46 -7.72
C GLU A 135 18.75 2.00 -7.27
N LYS A 136 19.84 1.72 -6.53
CA LYS A 136 20.13 0.40 -5.96
C LYS A 136 18.93 -0.07 -5.13
N ARG A 137 18.20 -1.04 -5.68
CA ARG A 137 17.05 -1.67 -5.03
C ARG A 137 17.52 -2.46 -3.81
N ASP A 138 16.73 -2.44 -2.75
CA ASP A 138 16.85 -3.37 -1.63
C ASP A 138 16.79 -4.81 -2.16
N PHE A 139 17.79 -5.63 -1.83
CA PHE A 139 18.00 -6.97 -2.39
C PHE A 139 16.94 -8.04 -2.04
N LEU A 140 15.87 -7.68 -1.32
CA LEU A 140 15.07 -8.65 -0.55
C LEU A 140 13.63 -8.83 -1.05
N SER A 141 13.11 -7.82 -1.74
CA SER A 141 11.77 -7.82 -2.34
C SER A 141 11.80 -6.84 -3.48
N GLU A 142 11.51 -7.29 -4.69
CA GLU A 142 11.34 -6.35 -5.78
C GLU A 142 9.90 -5.89 -5.88
N GLN A 143 9.81 -4.60 -6.11
CA GLN A 143 8.59 -3.83 -6.04
C GLN A 143 8.09 -3.57 -7.44
N TYR A 144 7.02 -4.27 -7.80
CA TYR A 144 6.34 -4.10 -9.09
C TYR A 144 4.97 -3.50 -8.87
N SER A 145 4.41 -2.90 -9.90
CA SER A 145 3.03 -2.41 -9.87
C SER A 145 2.37 -2.57 -11.23
N LEU A 146 1.05 -2.74 -11.23
CA LEU A 146 0.28 -2.56 -12.44
C LEU A 146 0.00 -1.07 -12.58
N GLY A 147 0.48 -0.46 -13.66
CA GLY A 147 0.35 0.97 -13.91
C GLY A 147 0.02 1.27 -15.37
N TYR A 148 0.40 2.47 -15.80
CA TYR A 148 0.13 2.99 -17.14
C TYR A 148 1.42 2.96 -17.96
N LYS A 149 1.27 2.63 -19.24
CA LYS A 149 2.35 2.63 -20.20
C LYS A 149 2.65 4.06 -20.64
N GLY A 150 3.92 4.38 -20.81
CA GLY A 150 4.40 5.69 -21.26
C GLY A 150 4.82 6.59 -20.10
N VAL A 151 6.04 7.13 -20.19
CA VAL A 151 6.64 7.97 -19.13
C VAL A 151 5.83 9.25 -18.91
N SER A 152 5.33 9.84 -20.00
CA SER A 152 4.50 11.05 -19.97
C SER A 152 3.04 10.77 -20.34
N GLN A 153 2.15 11.75 -20.09
CA GLN A 153 0.75 11.67 -20.50
C GLN A 153 0.61 11.66 -22.02
N GLU A 154 1.42 12.45 -22.73
CA GLU A 154 1.43 12.55 -24.19
C GLU A 154 1.85 11.24 -24.83
N SER A 155 2.89 10.58 -24.28
CA SER A 155 3.32 9.26 -24.74
C SER A 155 2.25 8.19 -24.54
N MET A 156 1.43 8.31 -23.50
CA MET A 156 0.30 7.40 -23.27
C MET A 156 -0.81 7.67 -24.29
N LEU A 157 -1.15 8.95 -24.50
CA LEU A 157 -2.20 9.35 -25.43
C LEU A 157 -1.89 8.93 -26.85
N SER A 158 -0.66 9.09 -27.32
CA SER A 158 -0.26 8.65 -28.68
C SER A 158 -0.42 7.16 -28.92
N MET A 159 -0.33 6.33 -27.87
CA MET A 159 -0.59 4.89 -27.99
C MET A 159 -2.07 4.54 -28.13
N ILE A 160 -2.95 5.43 -27.67
CA ILE A 160 -4.40 5.26 -27.67
C ILE A 160 -5.09 6.29 -28.55
N ASP A 161 -4.41 6.83 -29.56
CA ASP A 161 -4.97 7.86 -30.44
C ASP A 161 -6.26 7.43 -31.13
N SER A 162 -6.43 6.12 -31.38
CA SER A 162 -7.64 5.54 -31.96
C SER A 162 -8.80 5.35 -30.96
N TRP A 163 -8.59 5.58 -29.66
CA TRP A 163 -9.65 5.49 -28.66
C TRP A 163 -10.60 6.70 -28.77
N ASP A 164 -11.86 6.50 -28.40
CA ASP A 164 -12.80 7.59 -28.23
C ASP A 164 -12.39 8.54 -27.09
N GLN A 165 -12.88 9.77 -27.15
CA GLN A 165 -12.47 10.82 -26.22
C GLN A 165 -12.88 10.52 -24.77
N GLU A 166 -14.05 9.92 -24.55
CA GLU A 166 -14.54 9.57 -23.21
C GLU A 166 -13.61 8.57 -22.51
N LYS A 167 -13.15 7.53 -23.23
CA LYS A 167 -12.18 6.59 -22.69
C LYS A 167 -10.81 7.22 -22.44
N LYS A 168 -10.35 8.12 -23.31
CA LYS A 168 -9.11 8.89 -23.09
C LYS A 168 -9.20 9.74 -21.82
N ASP A 169 -10.31 10.47 -21.64
CA ASP A 169 -10.55 11.31 -20.47
C ASP A 169 -10.66 10.48 -19.19
N THR A 170 -11.32 9.33 -19.26
CA THR A 170 -11.39 8.34 -18.17
C THR A 170 -9.99 7.88 -17.78
N LEU A 171 -9.16 7.49 -18.76
CA LEU A 171 -7.80 7.02 -18.50
C LEU A 171 -6.88 8.11 -17.93
N ILE A 172 -6.97 9.35 -18.45
CA ILE A 172 -6.25 10.50 -17.88
C ILE A 172 -6.65 10.70 -16.41
N SER A 173 -7.94 10.66 -16.13
CA SER A 173 -8.48 10.84 -14.78
C SER A 173 -8.03 9.71 -13.84
N MET A 174 -8.05 8.46 -14.33
CA MET A 174 -7.51 7.31 -13.60
C MET A 174 -6.03 7.50 -13.29
N ARG A 175 -5.20 7.84 -14.28
CA ARG A 175 -3.75 8.03 -14.07
C ARG A 175 -3.44 9.11 -13.06
N LYS A 176 -4.20 10.20 -13.06
CA LYS A 176 -4.07 11.30 -12.09
C LYS A 176 -4.46 10.89 -10.67
N CYS A 177 -5.51 10.08 -10.53
CA CYS A 177 -6.08 9.74 -9.22
C CYS A 177 -5.55 8.44 -8.62
N LEU A 178 -5.11 7.51 -9.47
CA LEU A 178 -4.72 6.13 -9.16
C LEU A 178 -3.44 5.80 -9.94
N PRO A 179 -2.26 6.32 -9.52
CA PRO A 179 -1.02 6.19 -10.27
C PRO A 179 -0.51 4.74 -10.36
N GLU A 180 -0.77 3.93 -9.33
CA GLU A 180 -0.62 2.48 -9.39
C GLU A 180 -1.98 1.83 -9.11
N LEU A 181 -2.35 0.85 -9.93
CA LEU A 181 -3.63 0.15 -9.84
C LEU A 181 -3.56 -1.03 -8.85
N ALA A 182 -2.41 -1.66 -8.77
CA ALA A 182 -2.12 -2.76 -7.86
C ALA A 182 -0.62 -2.84 -7.55
N VAL A 183 -0.29 -3.40 -6.39
CA VAL A 183 1.08 -3.62 -5.93
C VAL A 183 1.43 -5.10 -6.05
N TRP A 184 2.60 -5.39 -6.62
CA TRP A 184 3.22 -6.72 -6.59
C TRP A 184 4.42 -6.69 -5.65
N GLU A 185 4.40 -7.62 -4.70
CA GLU A 185 5.46 -7.88 -3.75
C GLU A 185 6.06 -9.25 -4.09
N THR A 186 7.18 -9.23 -4.82
CA THR A 186 7.84 -10.45 -5.29
C THR A 186 8.99 -10.85 -4.37
N TYR A 187 8.98 -12.12 -3.98
CA TYR A 187 9.99 -12.79 -3.17
C TYR A 187 10.82 -13.79 -3.99
N THR A 188 11.96 -14.19 -3.45
CA THR A 188 12.75 -15.32 -3.96
C THR A 188 11.96 -16.63 -3.86
N LEU A 189 12.35 -17.69 -4.57
CA LEU A 189 11.63 -18.98 -4.50
C LEU A 189 11.54 -19.57 -3.08
N SER A 190 12.51 -19.25 -2.23
CA SER A 190 12.50 -19.60 -0.80
C SER A 190 11.43 -18.86 0.03
N GLY A 191 10.71 -17.92 -0.58
CA GLY A 191 9.62 -17.14 0.03
C GLY A 191 8.34 -17.94 0.28
N ARG A 192 8.26 -19.22 -0.09
CA ARG A 192 7.09 -20.07 0.16
C ARG A 192 6.62 -20.03 1.62
N SER A 193 7.53 -20.19 2.58
CA SER A 193 7.20 -20.16 4.01
C SER A 193 6.59 -18.83 4.44
N ILE A 194 7.06 -17.72 3.87
CA ILE A 194 6.52 -16.38 4.10
C ILE A 194 5.04 -16.33 3.67
N LEU A 195 4.70 -16.93 2.52
CA LEU A 195 3.34 -16.98 2.00
C LEU A 195 2.44 -17.96 2.78
N GLU A 196 2.99 -19.07 3.27
CA GLU A 196 2.29 -20.05 4.11
C GLU A 196 1.97 -19.50 5.50
N ASP A 197 2.81 -18.60 6.03
CA ASP A 197 2.59 -17.99 7.35
C ASP A 197 1.63 -16.79 7.32
N ILE A 198 1.13 -16.34 6.15
CA ILE A 198 0.18 -15.22 6.08
C ILE A 198 -1.12 -15.44 6.85
N PRO A 199 -1.80 -16.59 6.69
CA PRO A 199 -3.00 -16.93 7.44
C PRO A 199 -2.81 -16.92 8.95
N ASN A 200 -1.61 -17.21 9.47
CA ASN A 200 -1.35 -17.19 10.92
C ASN A 200 -1.56 -15.80 11.54
N LEU A 201 -1.50 -14.74 10.73
CA LEU A 201 -1.84 -13.38 11.18
C LEU A 201 -3.36 -13.12 11.24
N SER A 202 -4.17 -13.92 10.56
CA SER A 202 -5.63 -13.81 10.64
C SER A 202 -6.19 -14.30 11.98
N ALA A 203 -5.41 -15.11 12.71
CA ALA A 203 -5.71 -15.52 14.08
C ALA A 203 -5.50 -14.40 15.11
N LEU A 204 -4.89 -13.27 14.72
CA LEU A 204 -4.70 -12.12 15.59
C LEU A 204 -5.90 -11.17 15.47
N ASP A 205 -6.48 -10.79 16.61
CA ASP A 205 -7.56 -9.80 16.64
C ASP A 205 -7.10 -8.43 16.13
N VAL A 206 -5.86 -8.07 16.47
CA VAL A 206 -5.20 -6.82 16.09
C VAL A 206 -3.84 -7.14 15.48
N PHE A 207 -3.61 -6.64 14.27
CA PHE A 207 -2.33 -6.75 13.60
C PHE A 207 -1.26 -5.98 14.38
N PRO A 208 -0.10 -6.60 14.68
CA PRO A 208 0.94 -6.00 15.51
C PRO A 208 1.75 -4.96 14.72
N TRP A 209 1.12 -3.83 14.37
CA TRP A 209 1.79 -2.71 13.72
C TRP A 209 2.88 -2.14 14.64
N LYS A 210 4.13 -2.13 14.16
CA LYS A 210 5.27 -1.69 14.98
C LYS A 210 5.57 -0.25 14.62
N LYS A 211 5.23 0.66 15.52
CA LYS A 211 5.58 2.08 15.42
C LYS A 211 7.03 2.32 15.85
N CYS A 212 7.50 3.55 15.68
CA CYS A 212 8.74 3.99 16.31
C CYS A 212 8.66 3.80 17.83
N GLY A 213 9.65 3.10 18.40
CA GLY A 213 9.64 2.63 19.80
C GLY A 213 10.06 3.66 20.84
N VAL A 214 9.96 4.95 20.53
CA VAL A 214 10.30 6.03 21.46
C VAL A 214 9.17 6.15 22.48
N SER A 215 9.46 6.38 23.75
CA SER A 215 8.46 6.67 24.79
C SER A 215 8.66 8.09 25.32
N GLY A 216 7.61 8.69 25.88
CA GLY A 216 7.70 10.02 26.50
C GLY A 216 7.82 11.16 25.49
N TYR A 217 7.19 11.03 24.32
CA TYR A 217 7.16 12.04 23.28
C TYR A 217 5.79 12.71 23.17
N ARG A 218 5.75 13.91 22.56
CA ARG A 218 4.54 14.71 22.40
C ARG A 218 3.66 14.06 21.34
N GLN A 219 2.43 13.69 21.72
CA GLN A 219 1.46 13.25 20.74
C GLN A 219 0.90 14.47 20.00
N PHE A 220 1.10 14.50 18.68
CA PHE A 220 0.40 15.46 17.84
C PHE A 220 -1.08 15.08 17.72
N SER A 221 -1.92 16.08 17.53
CA SER A 221 -3.35 15.89 17.25
C SER A 221 -3.53 14.88 16.11
N LYS A 222 -4.53 14.01 16.26
CA LYS A 222 -4.88 13.05 15.21
C LYS A 222 -5.11 13.80 13.90
N SER A 223 -4.55 13.28 12.81
CA SER A 223 -4.80 13.83 11.49
C SER A 223 -6.30 13.82 11.19
N SER A 224 -6.78 14.85 10.52
CA SER A 224 -8.12 14.89 9.92
C SER A 224 -8.16 14.22 8.55
N LEU A 225 -7.19 13.34 8.26
CA LEU A 225 -7.07 12.68 6.98
C LEU A 225 -8.38 11.99 6.62
N THR A 226 -8.96 12.41 5.49
CA THR A 226 -10.17 11.77 4.98
C THR A 226 -9.76 10.51 4.23
N LEU A 227 -10.23 9.36 4.70
CA LEU A 227 -9.98 8.09 4.02
C LEU A 227 -10.49 8.12 2.57
N ARG A 228 -9.70 7.50 1.69
CA ARG A 228 -10.11 7.24 0.31
C ARG A 228 -11.21 6.17 0.33
N PRO A 229 -12.29 6.33 -0.46
CA PRO A 229 -13.39 5.38 -0.46
C PRO A 229 -12.99 4.06 -1.11
N ASP A 230 -13.54 2.97 -0.58
CA ASP A 230 -13.61 1.67 -1.24
C ASP A 230 -14.80 1.63 -2.22
N VAL A 231 -14.83 0.67 -3.14
CA VAL A 231 -16.09 0.35 -3.83
C VAL A 231 -17.09 -0.23 -2.83
N SER A 232 -18.37 0.07 -3.01
CA SER A 232 -19.42 -0.37 -2.08
C SER A 232 -19.60 -1.89 -2.04
N LYS A 233 -19.32 -2.56 -3.16
CA LYS A 233 -19.38 -4.01 -3.28
C LYS A 233 -18.25 -4.47 -4.17
N TYR A 234 -17.40 -5.33 -3.63
CA TYR A 234 -16.36 -5.97 -4.40
C TYR A 234 -16.87 -7.21 -5.13
N LEU A 235 -16.19 -7.61 -6.21
CA LEU A 235 -16.57 -8.75 -7.05
C LEU A 235 -16.69 -10.05 -6.22
N TRP A 236 -15.82 -10.24 -5.22
CA TRP A 236 -15.83 -11.43 -4.36
C TRP A 236 -16.86 -11.39 -3.22
N GLU A 237 -17.39 -10.21 -2.86
CA GLU A 237 -18.35 -10.09 -1.75
C GLU A 237 -19.76 -10.54 -2.14
N ALA A 238 -20.02 -10.75 -3.43
CA ALA A 238 -21.31 -11.22 -3.91
C ALA A 238 -21.67 -12.64 -3.41
N ALA A 239 -20.67 -13.46 -3.08
CA ALA A 239 -20.87 -14.84 -2.66
C ALA A 239 -21.20 -15.00 -1.16
N GLU A 240 -20.73 -14.10 -0.29
CA GLU A 240 -20.88 -14.27 1.17
C GLU A 240 -22.32 -14.02 1.66
N THR A 241 -23.15 -13.30 0.90
CA THR A 241 -24.52 -12.96 1.34
C THR A 241 -25.47 -14.17 1.32
N SER A 242 -25.07 -15.29 0.71
CA SER A 242 -25.85 -16.54 0.69
C SER A 242 -25.32 -17.61 1.65
N ALA A 243 -24.48 -17.25 2.63
CA ALA A 243 -24.10 -18.17 3.71
C ALA A 243 -25.32 -18.43 4.61
N VAL A 244 -26.09 -19.46 4.23
CA VAL A 244 -27.05 -20.18 5.08
C VAL A 244 -26.43 -20.35 6.46
N ALA A 245 -27.16 -19.97 7.51
CA ALA A 245 -26.72 -20.10 8.89
C ALA A 245 -26.25 -21.55 9.15
N VAL A 246 -24.93 -21.77 9.06
CA VAL A 246 -24.33 -23.04 9.39
C VAL A 246 -24.47 -23.18 10.89
N VAL A 247 -25.40 -24.05 11.29
CA VAL A 247 -25.58 -24.48 12.68
C VAL A 247 -24.20 -24.90 13.19
N PRO A 248 -23.68 -24.27 14.26
CA PRO A 248 -22.36 -24.61 14.77
C PRO A 248 -22.35 -26.08 15.19
N ALA A 249 -21.57 -26.89 14.49
CA ALA A 249 -21.30 -28.26 14.90
C ALA A 249 -20.64 -28.23 16.28
N GLN A 250 -21.32 -28.81 17.27
CA GLN A 250 -20.76 -29.07 18.59
C GLN A 250 -19.51 -29.94 18.45
N THR A 251 -18.34 -29.35 18.68
CA THR A 251 -17.08 -30.08 18.81
C THR A 251 -16.86 -30.41 20.29
N ASP A 252 -17.34 -31.58 20.69
CA ASP A 252 -16.86 -32.28 21.87
C ASP A 252 -15.52 -32.96 21.52
N ALA A 253 -14.41 -32.38 21.97
CA ALA A 253 -13.14 -33.10 22.18
C ALA A 253 -12.16 -32.25 23.00
N ALA A 254 -11.98 -32.61 24.26
CA ALA A 254 -10.91 -32.12 25.12
C ALA A 254 -9.54 -32.50 24.54
N LEU A 255 -8.82 -31.52 24.00
CA LEU A 255 -7.41 -31.67 23.62
C LEU A 255 -6.47 -31.38 24.81
N PRO A 256 -5.35 -32.10 24.93
CA PRO A 256 -4.44 -32.00 26.06
C PRO A 256 -3.70 -30.66 26.07
N ARG A 257 -3.63 -30.04 27.25
CA ARG A 257 -2.83 -28.84 27.55
C ARG A 257 -1.36 -29.06 27.19
N ARG A 258 -0.97 -28.64 25.99
CA ARG A 258 0.43 -28.58 25.55
C ARG A 258 1.15 -27.48 26.34
N SER A 259 2.28 -27.84 26.94
CA SER A 259 3.03 -27.02 27.90
C SER A 259 3.48 -25.67 27.32
N GLU A 260 3.32 -24.63 28.12
CA GLU A 260 3.52 -23.22 27.76
C GLU A 260 4.99 -22.81 27.56
N ARG A 261 5.94 -23.70 27.91
CA ARG A 261 7.39 -23.42 27.94
C ARG A 261 8.08 -23.41 26.57
N LEU A 262 7.41 -23.79 25.47
CA LEU A 262 7.97 -23.72 24.11
C LEU A 262 7.56 -22.47 23.31
N LYS A 263 6.71 -21.59 23.85
CA LYS A 263 6.23 -20.37 23.15
C LYS A 263 7.29 -19.27 22.97
N SER A 264 8.44 -19.35 23.63
CA SER A 264 9.45 -18.27 23.58
C SER A 264 10.27 -18.25 22.27
N ARG A 265 10.47 -19.39 21.61
CA ARG A 265 11.21 -19.44 20.33
C ARG A 265 10.41 -18.95 19.11
N SER A 266 9.07 -19.07 19.13
CA SER A 266 8.21 -18.62 18.02
C SER A 266 8.12 -17.09 17.86
N ARG A 267 8.45 -16.32 18.89
CA ARG A 267 8.30 -14.85 18.85
C ARG A 267 9.29 -14.12 17.93
N ALA A 268 10.48 -14.66 17.71
CA ALA A 268 11.49 -14.01 16.88
C ALA A 268 11.11 -14.04 15.39
N ASP A 269 10.66 -15.18 14.88
CA ASP A 269 10.33 -15.34 13.44
C ASP A 269 9.10 -14.55 13.01
N ASN A 270 8.05 -14.49 13.85
CA ASN A 270 6.84 -13.73 13.54
C ASN A 270 7.11 -12.24 13.31
N SER A 271 8.21 -11.69 13.87
CA SER A 271 8.57 -10.29 13.72
C SER A 271 9.07 -9.93 12.30
N SER A 272 9.78 -10.84 11.64
CA SER A 272 10.31 -10.64 10.27
C SER A 272 9.17 -10.70 9.24
N LEU A 273 8.19 -11.57 9.47
CA LEU A 273 7.05 -11.75 8.61
C LEU A 273 6.07 -10.56 8.69
N ALA A 274 5.76 -10.12 9.91
CA ALA A 274 4.93 -8.94 10.13
C ALA A 274 5.58 -7.69 9.51
N THR A 275 6.91 -7.66 9.43
CA THR A 275 7.70 -6.58 8.81
C THR A 275 7.46 -6.49 7.30
N ARG A 276 7.61 -7.58 6.54
CA ARG A 276 7.42 -7.55 5.08
C ARG A 276 6.00 -7.13 4.67
N LYS A 277 4.99 -7.60 5.40
CA LYS A 277 3.58 -7.27 5.15
C LYS A 277 3.27 -5.79 5.43
N LYS A 278 3.97 -5.18 6.38
CA LYS A 278 3.85 -3.73 6.63
C LYS A 278 4.32 -2.94 5.43
N THR A 279 5.44 -3.33 4.82
CA THR A 279 5.97 -2.67 3.63
C THR A 279 5.00 -2.79 2.44
N ALA A 280 4.50 -3.99 2.15
CA ALA A 280 3.51 -4.17 1.08
C ALA A 280 2.22 -3.36 1.32
N TRP A 281 1.70 -3.34 2.55
CA TRP A 281 0.55 -2.52 2.94
C TRP A 281 0.84 -1.02 2.81
N ALA A 282 1.98 -0.56 3.33
CA ALA A 282 2.38 0.83 3.30
C ALA A 282 2.52 1.36 1.88
N ARG A 283 3.08 0.54 0.98
CA ARG A 283 3.16 0.85 -0.44
C ARG A 283 1.78 0.95 -1.07
N ALA A 284 0.91 -0.03 -0.81
CA ALA A 284 -0.46 0.06 -1.31
C ALA A 284 -1.14 1.34 -0.80
N VAL A 285 -0.88 1.77 0.45
CA VAL A 285 -1.41 3.02 1.03
C VAL A 285 -0.88 4.22 0.26
N GLN A 286 0.43 4.26 0.02
CA GLN A 286 1.09 5.31 -0.74
C GLN A 286 0.51 5.48 -2.14
N SER A 287 0.26 4.37 -2.86
CA SER A 287 -0.28 4.41 -4.22
C SER A 287 -1.80 4.31 -4.32
N ASP A 288 -2.49 4.30 -3.18
CA ASP A 288 -3.94 4.08 -3.08
C ASP A 288 -4.45 2.82 -3.82
N SER A 289 -3.61 1.79 -3.91
CA SER A 289 -3.93 0.48 -4.51
C SER A 289 -4.85 -0.36 -3.60
N THR A 290 -5.78 -1.07 -4.23
CA THR A 290 -6.67 -2.03 -3.54
C THR A 290 -6.06 -3.43 -3.47
N PHE A 291 -5.41 -3.87 -4.55
CA PHE A 291 -4.87 -5.22 -4.65
C PHE A 291 -3.38 -5.25 -4.32
N ILE A 292 -2.98 -6.27 -3.57
CA ILE A 292 -1.60 -6.58 -3.22
C ILE A 292 -1.35 -8.03 -3.60
N ILE A 293 -0.44 -8.30 -4.53
CA ILE A 293 -0.13 -9.66 -4.96
C ILE A 293 1.19 -10.05 -4.33
N PHE A 294 1.17 -11.12 -3.54
CA PHE A 294 2.36 -11.71 -2.95
C PHE A 294 2.76 -12.91 -3.80
N ASP A 295 3.98 -12.90 -4.32
CA ASP A 295 4.42 -13.90 -5.28
C ASP A 295 5.85 -14.34 -4.97
N CYS A 296 6.10 -15.64 -5.10
CA CYS A 296 7.45 -16.21 -5.02
C CYS A 296 7.71 -17.17 -6.19
N GLY A 297 7.09 -16.94 -7.34
CA GLY A 297 7.27 -17.69 -8.57
C GLY A 297 6.40 -18.95 -8.63
N ASN A 298 6.67 -19.91 -7.74
CA ASN A 298 5.92 -21.16 -7.68
C ASN A 298 4.66 -21.07 -6.81
N PHE A 299 4.56 -20.03 -5.98
CA PHE A 299 3.40 -19.80 -5.13
C PHE A 299 2.97 -18.34 -5.21
N LEU A 300 1.66 -18.15 -5.23
CA LEU A 300 1.03 -16.84 -5.33
C LEU A 300 -0.09 -16.74 -4.29
N ARG A 301 -0.25 -15.55 -3.71
CA ARG A 301 -1.35 -15.25 -2.79
C ARG A 301 -1.85 -13.84 -3.08
N LEU A 302 -3.17 -13.71 -3.19
CA LEU A 302 -3.83 -12.44 -3.46
C LEU A 302 -4.25 -11.79 -2.15
N GLY A 303 -3.92 -10.52 -1.99
CA GLY A 303 -4.39 -9.66 -0.93
C GLY A 303 -5.30 -8.56 -1.47
N VAL A 304 -6.38 -8.27 -0.74
CA VAL A 304 -7.24 -7.12 -1.00
C VAL A 304 -7.35 -6.26 0.24
N ARG A 305 -6.95 -5.00 0.10
CA ARG A 305 -7.13 -3.98 1.12
C ARG A 305 -8.55 -3.44 1.12
N ARG A 306 -9.16 -3.41 2.30
CA ARG A 306 -10.35 -2.62 2.62
C ARG A 306 -9.96 -1.45 3.53
N ARG A 307 -10.13 -0.22 3.04
CA ARG A 307 -9.74 1.04 3.69
C ARG A 307 -10.62 1.37 4.87
N GLU A 308 -11.93 1.13 4.73
CA GLU A 308 -12.95 1.46 5.74
C GLU A 308 -12.58 0.93 7.14
N ASN A 309 -12.15 -0.33 7.20
CA ASN A 309 -11.82 -1.02 8.45
C ASN A 309 -10.33 -1.38 8.55
N GLN A 310 -9.50 -0.89 7.62
CA GLN A 310 -8.07 -1.20 7.53
C GLN A 310 -7.76 -2.70 7.64
N THR A 311 -8.53 -3.50 6.91
CA THR A 311 -8.39 -4.96 6.88
C THR A 311 -7.75 -5.41 5.57
N LEU A 312 -6.78 -6.32 5.66
CA LEU A 312 -6.23 -7.04 4.52
C LEU A 312 -6.90 -8.42 4.44
N TYR A 313 -7.76 -8.59 3.43
CA TYR A 313 -8.28 -9.91 3.10
C TYR A 313 -7.27 -10.65 2.23
N ILE A 314 -7.12 -11.94 2.46
CA ILE A 314 -6.07 -12.76 1.87
C ILE A 314 -6.71 -14.03 1.30
N SER A 315 -6.43 -14.36 0.03
CA SER A 315 -6.83 -15.62 -0.59
C SER A 315 -6.11 -16.82 0.01
N ASP A 316 -6.51 -18.03 -0.35
CA ASP A 316 -5.67 -19.22 -0.16
C ASP A 316 -4.35 -19.12 -0.94
N LEU A 317 -3.38 -19.94 -0.53
CA LEU A 317 -2.11 -20.06 -1.24
C LEU A 317 -2.33 -20.84 -2.53
N VAL A 318 -2.01 -20.23 -3.67
CA VAL A 318 -2.06 -20.88 -4.97
C VAL A 318 -0.69 -21.45 -5.27
N ASP A 319 -0.61 -22.76 -5.46
CA ASP A 319 0.54 -23.39 -6.11
C ASP A 319 0.42 -23.19 -7.62
N VAL A 320 1.27 -22.33 -8.16
CA VAL A 320 1.23 -21.86 -9.54
C VAL A 320 1.44 -23.00 -10.55
N CYS A 321 2.16 -24.05 -10.16
CA CYS A 321 2.52 -25.17 -11.03
C CYS A 321 1.46 -26.27 -11.03
N THR A 322 0.80 -26.48 -9.89
CA THR A 322 -0.19 -27.56 -9.73
C THR A 322 -1.64 -27.07 -9.80
N CYS A 323 -1.89 -25.76 -9.77
CA CYS A 323 -3.23 -25.20 -9.85
C CYS A 323 -3.86 -25.43 -11.22
N SER A 324 -4.83 -26.33 -11.27
CA SER A 324 -5.65 -26.63 -12.45
C SER A 324 -6.97 -25.86 -12.47
N ASN A 325 -7.43 -25.34 -11.33
CA ASN A 325 -8.70 -24.64 -11.22
C ASN A 325 -8.62 -23.41 -10.29
N PRO A 326 -8.48 -22.18 -10.84
CA PRO A 326 -8.22 -21.87 -12.24
C PRO A 326 -6.76 -22.07 -12.63
N VAL A 327 -6.51 -22.48 -13.88
CA VAL A 327 -5.17 -22.47 -14.49
C VAL A 327 -4.55 -21.06 -14.40
N LEU A 328 -3.22 -20.95 -14.25
CA LEU A 328 -2.53 -19.66 -14.01
C LEU A 328 -2.94 -18.56 -14.99
N GLY A 329 -3.03 -18.87 -16.30
CA GLY A 329 -3.41 -17.86 -17.29
C GLY A 329 -4.78 -17.26 -17.02
N LYS A 330 -5.76 -18.09 -16.65
CA LYS A 330 -7.10 -17.65 -16.25
C LYS A 330 -7.05 -16.86 -14.95
N LEU A 331 -6.28 -17.33 -13.96
CA LEU A 331 -6.08 -16.64 -12.70
C LEU A 331 -5.53 -15.22 -12.90
N MET A 332 -4.43 -15.08 -13.63
CA MET A 332 -3.79 -13.78 -13.85
C MET A 332 -4.68 -12.82 -14.64
N ALA A 333 -5.38 -13.31 -15.67
CA ALA A 333 -6.36 -12.50 -16.39
C ALA A 333 -7.49 -12.03 -15.45
N SER A 334 -7.98 -12.90 -14.55
CA SER A 334 -9.02 -12.55 -13.58
C SER A 334 -8.54 -11.49 -12.57
N ILE A 335 -7.28 -11.57 -12.14
CA ILE A 335 -6.65 -10.56 -11.27
C ILE A 335 -6.61 -9.21 -11.99
N HIS A 336 -6.12 -9.16 -13.22
CA HIS A 336 -6.07 -7.91 -13.97
C HIS A 336 -7.47 -7.33 -14.24
N VAL A 337 -8.46 -8.16 -14.57
CA VAL A 337 -9.86 -7.74 -14.73
C VAL A 337 -10.39 -7.12 -13.44
N ALA A 338 -10.17 -7.76 -12.29
CA ALA A 338 -10.63 -7.23 -11.01
C ALA A 338 -9.94 -5.91 -10.63
N VAL A 339 -8.65 -5.77 -10.90
CA VAL A 339 -7.90 -4.53 -10.68
C VAL A 339 -8.43 -3.38 -11.55
N LEU A 340 -8.62 -3.61 -12.85
CA LEU A 340 -9.14 -2.58 -13.75
C LEU A 340 -10.58 -2.20 -13.42
N HIS A 341 -11.41 -3.18 -13.05
CA HIS A 341 -12.79 -2.96 -12.63
C HIS A 341 -12.86 -2.12 -11.33
N ASP A 342 -12.05 -2.42 -10.31
CA ASP A 342 -11.95 -1.62 -9.08
C ASP A 342 -11.59 -0.17 -9.40
N ALA A 343 -10.58 0.04 -10.25
CA ALA A 343 -10.11 1.36 -10.60
C ALA A 343 -11.19 2.21 -11.29
N LEU A 344 -11.94 1.61 -12.23
CA LEU A 344 -13.08 2.26 -12.89
C LEU A 344 -14.22 2.59 -11.93
N LYS A 345 -14.58 1.67 -11.04
CA LYS A 345 -15.66 1.88 -10.07
C LYS A 345 -15.30 2.90 -8.99
N ARG A 346 -14.02 3.03 -8.65
CA ARG A 346 -13.54 4.02 -7.67
C ARG A 346 -13.39 5.41 -8.25
N LEU A 347 -13.11 5.54 -9.54
CA LEU A 347 -12.83 6.83 -10.16
C LEU A 347 -13.91 7.90 -9.88
N PRO A 348 -15.22 7.63 -10.04
CA PRO A 348 -16.26 8.63 -9.72
C PRO A 348 -16.26 9.06 -8.25
N LEU A 349 -15.90 8.16 -7.33
CA LEU A 349 -15.84 8.43 -5.89
C LEU A 349 -14.67 9.36 -5.51
N LEU A 350 -13.65 9.44 -6.38
CA LEU A 350 -12.49 10.30 -6.20
C LEU A 350 -12.74 11.70 -6.77
N ASP A 351 -13.50 11.83 -7.87
CA ASP A 351 -13.78 13.10 -8.54
C ASP A 351 -14.76 14.00 -7.76
N VAL A 352 -15.72 13.41 -7.03
CA VAL A 352 -16.68 14.18 -6.20
C VAL A 352 -15.94 15.06 -5.17
N LYS A 353 -14.84 14.57 -4.60
CA LYS A 353 -14.07 15.32 -3.60
C LYS A 353 -13.31 16.51 -4.19
N THR A 354 -12.89 16.44 -5.44
CA THR A 354 -12.21 17.56 -6.12
C THR A 354 -13.15 18.71 -6.43
N LYS A 355 -14.42 18.43 -6.75
CA LYS A 355 -15.41 19.48 -7.08
C LYS A 355 -15.98 20.21 -5.85
N HIS A 356 -16.14 19.53 -4.72
CA HIS A 356 -16.66 20.18 -3.51
C HIS A 356 -15.62 21.05 -2.78
N THR A 357 -14.33 20.80 -2.97
CA THR A 357 -13.27 21.59 -2.32
C THR A 357 -12.92 22.86 -3.11
N SER A 358 -13.30 22.93 -4.39
CA SER A 358 -13.06 24.10 -5.25
C SER A 358 -14.23 25.08 -5.33
N VAL A 359 -15.33 24.85 -4.60
CA VAL A 359 -16.33 25.90 -4.36
C VAL A 359 -15.64 26.95 -3.49
N ALA A 360 -15.11 27.96 -4.16
CA ALA A 360 -14.41 29.10 -3.59
C ALA A 360 -15.06 29.49 -2.27
N ILE A 361 -14.33 29.35 -1.16
CA ILE A 361 -14.65 30.06 0.07
C ILE A 361 -14.79 31.52 -0.38
N PRO A 362 -15.98 32.13 -0.30
CA PRO A 362 -16.11 33.53 -0.65
C PRO A 362 -15.26 34.29 0.36
N LEU A 363 -14.10 34.75 -0.09
CA LEU A 363 -13.28 35.71 0.62
C LEU A 363 -14.19 36.90 0.96
N GLY A 364 -14.50 37.04 2.24
CA GLY A 364 -15.08 38.26 2.79
C GLY A 364 -16.57 38.48 2.57
N ARG A 365 -17.39 37.91 3.47
CA ARG A 365 -18.48 38.71 4.05
C ARG A 365 -18.32 38.73 5.57
N LYS A 366 -17.88 39.88 6.09
CA LYS A 366 -18.02 40.26 7.50
C LYS A 366 -19.46 39.99 7.91
N ARG A 367 -19.69 38.97 8.74
CA ARG A 367 -20.99 38.78 9.37
C ARG A 367 -21.16 39.88 10.44
N PRO A 368 -22.29 40.59 10.46
CA PRO A 368 -22.67 41.41 11.61
C PRO A 368 -22.77 40.53 12.85
N ARG A 369 -22.24 41.01 13.98
CA ARG A 369 -22.45 40.41 15.30
C ARG A 369 -23.92 40.56 15.66
N GLU A 370 -24.62 39.45 15.85
CA GLU A 370 -25.82 39.41 16.67
C GLU A 370 -25.46 38.76 18.01
N ASP A 371 -25.61 39.54 19.06
CA ASP A 371 -25.53 39.12 20.46
C ASP A 371 -26.71 38.22 20.79
N VAL A 372 -26.48 36.92 20.93
CA VAL A 372 -27.43 36.01 21.58
C VAL A 372 -26.71 35.22 22.66
N ASN A 373 -27.00 35.60 23.90
CA ASN A 373 -26.61 34.91 25.12
C ASN A 373 -27.38 33.58 25.23
N ILE A 374 -26.70 32.46 25.00
CA ILE A 374 -27.17 31.13 25.43
C ILE A 374 -26.07 30.48 26.28
N PRO A 375 -26.34 30.10 27.54
CA PRO A 375 -25.35 29.44 28.39
C PRO A 375 -25.28 27.95 28.05
N ALA A 376 -24.16 27.53 27.43
CA ALA A 376 -23.83 26.13 27.20
C ALA A 376 -22.97 25.55 28.35
N PRO A 377 -22.99 24.22 28.59
CA PRO A 377 -22.41 23.60 29.77
C PRO A 377 -20.88 23.64 29.72
N GLN A 378 -20.27 24.11 30.81
CA GLN A 378 -18.83 24.25 30.97
C GLN A 378 -18.15 22.89 31.13
N LEU A 379 -17.66 22.32 30.03
CA LEU A 379 -16.61 21.30 30.07
C LEU A 379 -15.32 21.95 30.60
N ARG A 380 -14.91 21.58 31.82
CA ARG A 380 -13.65 21.98 32.47
C ARG A 380 -12.44 21.53 31.64
N ARG A 381 -12.09 22.30 30.61
CA ARG A 381 -10.75 22.31 30.04
C ARG A 381 -9.88 23.23 30.90
N SER A 382 -8.83 22.67 31.48
CA SER A 382 -7.74 23.40 32.13
C SER A 382 -7.10 24.37 31.13
N ARG A 383 -7.67 25.57 31.03
CA ARG A 383 -7.09 26.73 30.33
C ARG A 383 -5.94 27.24 31.20
N ARG A 384 -4.73 26.74 30.95
CA ARG A 384 -3.55 27.58 31.23
C ARG A 384 -3.67 28.77 30.29
N LYS A 385 -4.07 29.91 30.84
CA LYS A 385 -4.05 31.21 30.18
C LYS A 385 -2.56 31.51 29.96
N LEU A 386 -2.03 31.12 28.80
CA LEU A 386 -0.70 31.50 28.38
C LEU A 386 -0.84 32.97 27.95
N GLU A 387 -0.54 33.88 28.86
CA GLU A 387 -0.23 35.26 28.51
C GLU A 387 0.98 35.21 27.58
N VAL A 388 0.72 35.36 26.30
CA VAL A 388 1.75 35.48 25.25
C VAL A 388 2.25 36.92 25.32
N THR A 389 3.10 37.23 26.30
CA THR A 389 4.05 38.33 26.13
C THR A 389 5.09 37.82 25.15
N SER A 390 4.95 38.24 23.89
CA SER A 390 5.88 37.93 22.82
C SER A 390 7.18 38.70 23.02
N ASP A 391 7.96 38.32 24.04
CA ASP A 391 9.38 38.65 24.01
C ASP A 391 9.98 37.79 22.91
N GLU A 392 10.24 38.42 21.77
CA GLU A 392 10.84 37.83 20.60
C GLU A 392 12.21 37.27 21.00
N VAL A 393 12.34 35.94 21.03
CA VAL A 393 13.60 35.28 21.38
C VAL A 393 14.58 35.55 20.24
N ALA A 394 15.73 36.13 20.56
CA ALA A 394 16.75 36.46 19.57
C ALA A 394 17.18 35.18 18.81
N PRO A 395 17.31 35.21 17.46
CA PRO A 395 17.67 34.04 16.65
C PRO A 395 18.93 33.30 17.13
N GLU A 396 19.90 34.04 17.68
CA GLU A 396 21.16 33.50 18.18
C GLU A 396 20.96 32.56 19.38
N GLN A 397 19.98 32.86 20.24
CA GLN A 397 19.63 32.01 21.38
C GLN A 397 19.01 30.69 20.91
N ILE A 398 18.17 30.76 19.86
CA ILE A 398 17.58 29.56 19.26
C ILE A 398 18.69 28.69 18.67
N ILE A 399 19.60 29.27 17.88
CA ILE A 399 20.72 28.54 17.27
C ILE A 399 21.62 27.90 18.35
N ALA A 400 21.95 28.63 19.41
CA ALA A 400 22.73 28.09 20.52
C ALA A 400 22.03 26.87 21.16
N GLU A 401 20.73 26.97 21.44
CA GLU A 401 19.95 25.86 22.00
C GLU A 401 19.90 24.66 21.02
N LEU A 402 19.75 24.92 19.72
CA LEU A 402 19.79 23.89 18.68
C LEU A 402 21.13 23.14 18.67
N HIS A 403 22.24 23.80 18.98
CA HIS A 403 23.55 23.16 19.08
C HIS A 403 23.70 22.27 20.31
N GLU A 404 23.12 22.68 21.44
CA GLU A 404 23.18 21.93 22.71
C GLU A 404 22.30 20.67 22.71
N ARG A 405 21.16 20.69 22.00
CA ARG A 405 20.26 19.53 21.90
C ARG A 405 20.95 18.36 21.18
N ARG A 406 21.11 17.24 21.90
CA ARG A 406 21.85 16.05 21.41
C ARG A 406 20.97 15.05 20.67
N ILE A 407 19.66 15.27 20.70
CA ILE A 407 18.64 14.31 20.26
C ILE A 407 17.69 15.02 19.34
N VAL A 408 17.34 14.34 18.25
CA VAL A 408 16.35 14.80 17.30
C VAL A 408 15.19 13.81 17.27
N LEU A 409 13.99 14.30 17.58
CA LEU A 409 12.71 13.63 17.42
C LEU A 409 12.10 14.07 16.10
N LEU A 410 12.00 13.16 15.16
CA LEU A 410 11.57 13.46 13.80
C LEU A 410 10.16 12.91 13.55
N TYR A 411 9.24 13.79 13.18
CA TYR A 411 7.88 13.47 12.77
C TYR A 411 7.69 13.77 11.30
N LEU A 412 7.01 12.88 10.57
CA LEU A 412 6.44 13.16 9.26
C LEU A 412 4.99 13.65 9.42
N GLN A 413 4.68 14.79 8.81
CA GLN A 413 3.35 15.43 8.81
C GLN A 413 2.96 15.86 7.39
N HIS A 414 2.89 14.91 6.45
CA HIS A 414 2.44 15.20 5.09
C HIS A 414 1.76 14.00 4.42
N GLY A 415 0.73 14.29 3.63
CA GLY A 415 0.01 13.28 2.85
C GLY A 415 -0.49 12.13 3.72
N ASN A 416 -0.06 10.92 3.41
CA ASN A 416 -0.41 9.69 4.14
C ASN A 416 0.45 9.47 5.41
N TYR A 417 1.47 10.28 5.62
CA TYR A 417 2.41 10.16 6.73
C TYR A 417 2.06 11.18 7.80
N HIS A 418 1.51 10.70 8.90
CA HIS A 418 1.24 11.51 10.09
C HIS A 418 1.71 10.74 11.31
N SER A 419 2.93 11.04 11.71
CA SER A 419 3.65 10.26 12.70
C SER A 419 2.99 10.37 14.05
N SER A 420 2.34 9.29 14.48
CA SER A 420 1.86 9.20 15.86
C SER A 420 3.00 9.03 16.86
N ALA A 421 4.19 8.61 16.42
CA ALA A 421 5.42 8.53 17.20
C ALA A 421 6.62 9.02 16.37
N PRO A 422 7.60 9.74 16.97
CA PRO A 422 8.76 10.22 16.26
C PRO A 422 9.78 9.11 16.02
N SER A 423 10.58 9.27 14.97
CA SER A 423 11.88 8.61 14.88
C SER A 423 12.89 9.34 15.76
N PHE A 424 13.82 8.58 16.32
CA PHE A 424 14.82 9.09 17.26
C PHE A 424 16.20 9.03 16.61
N PHE A 425 16.87 10.17 16.55
CA PHE A 425 18.24 10.28 16.06
C PHE A 425 19.12 10.91 17.14
N ARG A 426 20.33 10.38 17.26
CA ARG A 426 21.30 10.82 18.26
C ARG A 426 22.49 11.46 17.56
N ARG A 427 22.89 12.66 17.99
CA ARG A 427 24.09 13.30 17.45
C ARG A 427 25.35 12.52 17.83
N PRO A 428 26.35 12.43 16.94
CA PRO A 428 27.67 11.90 17.27
C PRO A 428 28.23 12.63 18.51
N LYS A 429 28.95 11.91 19.39
CA LYS A 429 29.57 12.40 20.65
C LYS A 429 28.71 12.46 21.92
N SER A 430 27.47 11.99 21.91
CA SER A 430 26.68 11.84 23.14
C SER A 430 27.15 10.63 23.96
N LEU A 431 28.06 10.83 24.91
CA LEU A 431 28.56 9.74 25.76
C LEU A 431 27.45 9.29 26.73
N GLY A 432 26.84 8.13 26.48
CA GLY A 432 25.85 7.53 27.39
C GLY A 432 24.67 6.85 26.70
N HIS A 433 24.45 5.57 26.98
CA HIS A 433 23.24 4.83 26.61
C HIS A 433 22.11 5.13 27.63
N ARG A 434 21.56 6.35 27.59
CA ARG A 434 20.31 6.63 28.31
C ARG A 434 19.13 6.08 27.50
N ARG A 435 18.20 5.41 28.20
CA ARG A 435 16.99 4.84 27.60
C ARG A 435 15.82 5.83 27.52
N SER A 436 15.91 6.93 28.24
CA SER A 436 14.90 7.98 28.33
C SER A 436 15.57 9.34 28.33
N TYR A 437 14.91 10.30 27.70
CA TYR A 437 15.39 11.67 27.58
C TYR A 437 14.26 12.64 27.91
N GLY A 438 14.61 13.77 28.53
CA GLY A 438 13.68 14.86 28.78
C GLY A 438 13.29 15.57 27.48
N TYR A 439 12.14 16.25 27.46
CA TYR A 439 11.75 17.09 26.31
C TYR A 439 12.73 18.24 26.09
N ASP A 440 13.27 18.79 27.18
CA ASP A 440 14.35 19.76 27.24
C ASP A 440 15.71 19.20 26.80
N GLU A 441 15.84 17.90 26.53
CA GLU A 441 17.05 17.31 25.93
C GLU A 441 16.87 17.05 24.42
N CYS A 442 15.66 17.27 23.91
CA CYS A 442 15.25 16.90 22.56
C CYS A 442 14.97 18.11 21.68
N LEU A 443 15.32 17.98 20.41
CA LEU A 443 14.89 18.83 19.32
C LEU A 443 13.75 18.13 18.57
N THR A 444 12.62 18.79 18.35
CA THR A 444 11.55 18.23 17.52
C THR A 444 11.64 18.78 16.09
N VAL A 445 11.60 17.90 15.09
CA VAL A 445 11.62 18.26 13.67
C VAL A 445 10.38 17.69 13.01
N LEU A 446 9.57 18.57 12.43
CA LEU A 446 8.34 18.23 11.70
C LEU A 446 8.63 18.33 10.21
N LEU A 447 8.68 17.18 9.54
CA LEU A 447 8.85 17.10 8.09
C LEU A 447 7.50 17.27 7.40
N GLY A 448 7.35 18.39 6.69
CA GLY A 448 6.22 18.73 5.84
C GLY A 448 6.35 18.13 4.45
N LYS A 449 6.02 18.91 3.42
CA LYS A 449 5.95 18.43 2.04
C LYS A 449 7.32 17.97 1.51
N LYS A 450 7.34 16.88 0.73
CA LYS A 450 8.51 16.47 -0.04
C LYS A 450 8.83 17.51 -1.12
N LEU A 451 10.05 18.02 -1.10
CA LEU A 451 10.55 19.00 -2.07
C LEU A 451 11.25 18.32 -3.25
N GLY A 452 11.92 17.20 -3.01
CA GLY A 452 12.63 16.47 -4.06
C GLY A 452 13.10 15.08 -3.63
N GLN A 453 13.54 14.29 -4.60
CA GLN A 453 14.22 13.01 -4.42
C GLN A 453 15.51 13.05 -5.23
N GLY A 454 16.62 12.67 -4.60
CA GLY A 454 17.89 12.40 -5.25
C GLY A 454 18.31 10.95 -5.04
N ALA A 455 19.46 10.59 -5.62
CA ALA A 455 19.96 9.20 -5.65
C ALA A 455 20.22 8.58 -4.25
N ILE A 456 20.40 9.41 -3.22
CA ILE A 456 20.74 8.96 -1.85
C ILE A 456 19.70 9.35 -0.81
N GLY A 457 18.61 10.02 -1.19
CA GLY A 457 17.63 10.50 -0.21
C GLY A 457 16.59 11.46 -0.74
N ALA A 458 15.70 11.87 0.15
CA ALA A 458 14.62 12.81 -0.12
C ALA A 458 14.86 14.11 0.65
N VAL A 459 14.45 15.22 0.04
CA VAL A 459 14.45 16.55 0.67
C VAL A 459 13.02 16.90 1.05
N TYR A 460 12.85 17.43 2.26
CA TYR A 460 11.56 17.82 2.82
C TYR A 460 11.60 19.26 3.32
N GLU A 461 10.46 19.93 3.26
CA GLU A 461 10.18 21.06 4.12
C GLU A 461 10.28 20.61 5.57
N ALA A 462 10.88 21.41 6.43
CA ALA A 462 11.05 21.06 7.84
C ALA A 462 10.73 22.27 8.72
N GLN A 463 9.96 22.03 9.78
CA GLN A 463 9.78 22.96 10.88
C GLN A 463 10.50 22.40 12.10
N VAL A 464 11.13 23.29 12.86
CA VAL A 464 11.91 22.92 14.03
C VAL A 464 11.22 23.48 15.26
N GLU A 465 11.00 22.64 16.27
CA GLU A 465 10.41 23.02 17.55
C GLU A 465 11.41 22.73 18.66
N VAL A 466 11.72 23.77 19.44
CA VAL A 466 12.57 23.68 20.63
C VAL A 466 11.74 24.06 21.85
N ASP A 467 11.56 23.11 22.76
CA ASP A 467 11.04 23.40 24.09
C ASP A 467 12.17 24.03 24.91
N MET A 468 12.06 25.33 25.22
CA MET A 468 13.04 26.05 26.04
C MET A 468 12.85 25.71 27.52
N PRO A 469 13.90 25.82 28.37
CA PRO A 469 13.78 25.61 29.82
C PRO A 469 12.74 26.52 30.50
N SER A 470 12.44 27.67 29.89
CA SER A 470 11.37 28.59 30.30
C SER A 470 9.96 28.04 30.10
N GLY A 471 9.81 26.86 29.49
CA GLY A 471 8.52 26.25 29.13
C GLY A 471 7.89 26.82 27.87
N ARG A 472 8.60 27.69 27.13
CA ARG A 472 8.16 28.23 25.83
C ARG A 472 8.60 27.29 24.71
N SER A 473 7.71 26.99 23.78
CA SER A 473 8.05 26.33 22.51
C SER A 473 8.27 27.41 21.46
N VAL A 474 9.44 27.47 20.86
CA VAL A 474 9.76 28.44 19.81
C VAL A 474 9.86 27.72 18.48
N VAL A 475 9.19 28.26 17.46
CA VAL A 475 9.34 27.87 16.06
C VAL A 475 10.19 28.96 15.41
N PRO A 476 11.41 28.67 14.94
CA PRO A 476 12.21 29.66 14.23
C PRO A 476 11.50 30.07 12.94
N PRO A 477 11.61 31.34 12.51
CA PRO A 477 11.05 31.78 11.24
C PRO A 477 11.69 30.99 10.08
N PRO A 478 10.92 30.65 9.03
CA PRO A 478 11.49 30.06 7.83
C PRO A 478 12.45 31.06 7.18
N GLU A 479 13.70 30.63 6.90
CA GLU A 479 14.67 31.40 6.10
C GLU A 479 14.31 31.43 4.60
#